data_AF-A0A7C1M8M0-F1
#
_entry.id   AF-A0A7C1M8M0-F1
#
_cell.length_a   1.000
_cell.length_b   1.000
_cell.length_c   1.000
_cell.angle_alpha   90.00
_cell.angle_beta   90.00
_cell.angle_gamma   90.00
#
_symmetry.space_group_name_H-M   'P 1'
#
loop_
_entity.id
_entity.type
_entity.pdbx_description
1 polymer ?
#
loop_
_entity_poly.entity_id
_entity_poly.type
_entity_poly.pdbx_seq_one_letter_code
_entity_poly.pdbx_strand_id
1 'polypeptide(L)'
;MRIIYLALIITLLASCSVSEPGMQQDQLMVTRKYVGNLIDHRRVKGEGLLDPDVVWLKTTMESNYGKIGIYIKGELKLNINERLYIRRIHSDNPGIDQWSYFLESNNGEVYYRLHGALREQDVLFPKELF
;
A
#
# COMPACT_ATOMS: atom_id res chain seq x y z
N MET A 1 -10.76 -47.74 -28.72
CA MET A 1 -10.12 -47.35 -27.44
C MET A 1 -9.05 -46.26 -27.60
N ARG A 2 -8.08 -46.37 -28.51
CA ARG A 2 -7.02 -45.34 -28.73
C ARG A 2 -7.52 -43.90 -28.96
N ILE A 3 -8.65 -43.73 -29.66
CA ILE A 3 -9.22 -42.41 -29.99
C ILE A 3 -9.83 -41.71 -28.75
N ILE A 4 -10.35 -42.48 -27.78
CA ILE A 4 -10.95 -41.94 -26.55
C ILE A 4 -9.86 -41.37 -25.63
N TYR A 5 -8.72 -42.05 -25.53
CA TYR A 5 -7.55 -41.53 -24.80
C TYR A 5 -7.00 -40.25 -25.43
N LEU A 6 -7.02 -40.16 -26.76
CA LEU A 6 -6.58 -38.98 -27.49
C LEU A 6 -7.50 -37.78 -27.25
N ALA A 7 -8.82 -38.01 -27.22
CA ALA A 7 -9.80 -36.99 -26.88
C ALA A 7 -9.68 -36.50 -25.43
N LEU A 8 -9.36 -37.40 -24.48
CA LEU A 8 -9.18 -37.07 -23.07
C LEU A 8 -7.90 -36.23 -22.82
N ILE A 9 -6.84 -36.46 -23.58
CA ILE A 9 -5.59 -35.69 -23.47
C ILE A 9 -5.78 -34.27 -24.02
N ILE A 10 -6.56 -34.10 -25.09
CA ILE A 10 -6.84 -32.79 -25.70
C ILE A 10 -7.66 -31.90 -24.75
N THR A 11 -8.64 -32.46 -24.02
CA THR A 11 -9.46 -31.69 -23.06
C THR A 11 -8.67 -31.28 -21.81
N LEU A 12 -7.70 -32.09 -21.38
CA LEU A 12 -6.79 -31.74 -20.27
C LEU A 12 -5.85 -30.57 -20.63
N LEU A 13 -5.40 -30.48 -21.88
CA LEU A 13 -4.49 -29.39 -22.32
C LEU A 13 -5.21 -28.05 -22.55
N ALA A 14 -6.52 -28.07 -22.86
CA ALA A 14 -7.30 -26.85 -23.07
C ALA A 14 -7.60 -26.06 -21.77
N SER A 15 -7.39 -26.67 -20.60
CA SER A 15 -7.76 -26.06 -19.31
C SER A 15 -6.67 -25.15 -18.71
N CYS A 16 -5.56 -24.92 -19.42
CA CYS A 16 -4.40 -24.16 -18.93
C CYS A 16 -4.15 -22.83 -19.64
N SER A 17 -5.14 -22.20 -20.27
CA SER A 17 -5.00 -20.79 -20.67
C SER A 17 -5.46 -19.86 -19.55
N VAL A 18 -4.60 -19.65 -18.54
CA VAL A 18 -4.74 -18.49 -17.67
C VAL A 18 -4.27 -17.30 -18.49
N SER A 19 -5.20 -16.54 -19.05
CA SER A 19 -4.88 -15.24 -19.63
C SER A 19 -4.44 -14.32 -18.48
N GLU A 20 -3.14 -14.05 -18.39
CA GLU A 20 -2.67 -12.91 -17.60
C GLU A 20 -3.36 -11.66 -18.16
N PRO A 21 -3.95 -10.80 -17.31
CA PRO A 21 -4.52 -9.57 -17.80
C PRO A 21 -3.42 -8.77 -18.49
N GLY A 22 -3.56 -8.57 -19.80
CA GLY A 22 -2.64 -7.80 -20.61
C GLY A 22 -2.46 -6.42 -20.00
N MET A 23 -1.28 -6.20 -19.42
CA MET A 23 -0.94 -4.99 -18.70
C MET A 23 -0.84 -3.86 -19.72
N GLN A 24 -1.87 -3.03 -19.76
CA GLN A 24 -1.94 -1.87 -20.64
C GLN A 24 -0.82 -0.91 -20.24
N GLN A 25 0.10 -0.66 -21.17
CA GLN A 25 1.42 -0.05 -20.93
C GLN A 25 1.41 1.45 -20.61
N ASP A 26 0.27 1.97 -20.13
CA ASP A 26 0.10 3.37 -19.72
C ASP A 26 -0.72 3.48 -18.42
N GLN A 27 -0.77 2.39 -17.65
CA GLN A 27 -1.42 2.37 -16.34
C GLN A 27 -0.38 2.66 -15.27
N LEU A 28 -0.45 3.86 -14.69
CA LEU A 28 0.08 4.16 -13.36
C LEU A 28 -0.12 2.92 -12.47
N MET A 29 0.95 2.20 -12.14
CA MET A 29 0.86 0.95 -11.37
C MET A 29 0.53 1.27 -9.92
N VAL A 30 -0.75 1.58 -9.68
CA VAL A 30 -1.26 1.88 -8.36
C VAL A 30 -1.47 0.56 -7.63
N THR A 31 -0.54 0.22 -6.73
CA THR A 31 -0.74 -0.89 -5.81
C THR A 31 -1.23 -0.34 -4.47
N ARG A 32 -2.38 -0.88 -4.01
CA ARG A 32 -3.01 -0.53 -2.75
C ARG A 32 -2.99 -1.74 -1.81
N LYS A 33 -2.54 -1.56 -0.57
CA LYS A 33 -2.44 -2.61 0.46
C LYS A 33 -3.22 -2.21 1.70
N TYR A 34 -4.15 -3.05 2.15
CA TYR A 34 -4.90 -2.82 3.39
C TYR A 34 -3.98 -2.97 4.61
N VAL A 35 -4.05 -2.00 5.53
CA VAL A 35 -3.17 -1.93 6.71
C VAL A 35 -3.92 -1.80 8.03
N GLY A 36 -5.20 -2.18 8.04
CA GLY A 36 -6.03 -2.20 9.23
C GLY A 36 -6.98 -1.01 9.35
N ASN A 37 -7.77 -1.03 10.42
CA ASN A 37 -8.63 0.09 10.80
C ASN A 37 -7.88 0.97 11.80
N LEU A 38 -8.05 2.29 11.72
CA LEU A 38 -7.47 3.21 12.68
C LEU A 38 -8.04 2.95 14.07
N ILE A 39 -7.18 2.76 15.07
CA ILE A 39 -7.59 2.57 16.47
C ILE A 39 -7.29 3.82 17.28
N ASP A 40 -6.09 4.38 17.10
CA ASP A 40 -5.60 5.52 17.86
C ASP A 40 -4.50 6.24 17.08
N HIS A 41 -4.20 7.47 17.46
CA HIS A 41 -3.15 8.27 16.86
C HIS A 41 -2.45 9.18 17.87
N ARG A 42 -1.15 9.35 17.69
CA ARG A 42 -0.34 10.29 18.47
C ARG A 42 0.46 11.18 17.55
N ARG A 43 0.30 12.50 17.71
CA ARG A 43 1.12 13.49 17.04
C ARG A 43 2.43 13.72 17.79
N VAL A 44 3.53 13.81 17.03
CA VAL A 44 4.84 14.25 17.46
C VAL A 44 5.19 15.48 16.65
N LYS A 45 5.48 16.58 17.33
CA LYS A 45 5.87 17.83 16.67
C LYS A 45 7.27 17.72 16.09
N GLY A 46 7.49 18.29 14.91
CA GLY A 46 8.83 18.47 14.37
C GLY A 46 9.69 19.32 15.32
N GLU A 47 10.97 18.98 15.47
CA GLU A 47 11.88 19.71 16.35
C GLU A 47 12.39 21.02 15.71
N GLY A 48 12.56 21.04 14.38
CA GLY A 48 12.94 22.23 13.61
C GLY A 48 11.76 23.01 13.01
N LEU A 49 12.01 24.28 12.66
CA LEU A 49 11.03 25.18 12.02
C LEU A 49 10.50 24.62 10.67
N LEU A 50 11.32 23.83 9.97
CA LEU A 50 10.99 23.23 8.68
C LEU A 50 10.62 21.75 8.80
N ASP A 51 10.73 21.15 9.99
CA ASP A 51 10.47 19.74 10.16
C ASP A 51 8.96 19.50 10.23
N PRO A 52 8.41 18.66 9.35
CA PRO A 52 7.00 18.35 9.38
C PRO A 52 6.65 17.55 10.63
N ASP A 53 5.49 17.84 11.21
CA ASP A 53 4.89 17.00 12.24
C ASP A 53 4.68 15.59 11.69
N VAL A 54 4.87 14.60 12.57
CA VAL A 54 4.58 13.20 12.29
C VAL A 54 3.42 12.75 13.17
N VAL A 55 2.46 12.05 12.57
CA VAL A 55 1.41 11.35 13.32
C VAL A 55 1.66 9.86 13.21
N TRP A 56 1.83 9.22 14.38
CA TRP A 56 1.92 7.78 14.51
C TRP A 56 0.52 7.20 14.72
N LEU A 57 0.13 6.29 13.84
CA LEU A 57 -1.17 5.68 13.78
C LEU A 57 -1.07 4.23 14.24
N LYS A 58 -1.90 3.88 15.22
CA LYS A 58 -2.13 2.50 15.65
C LYS A 58 -3.29 1.93 14.85
N THR A 59 -3.10 0.77 14.24
CA THR A 59 -4.15 0.08 13.47
C THR A 59 -4.43 -1.32 14.03
N THR A 60 -5.52 -1.92 13.56
CA THR A 60 -5.83 -3.34 13.85
C THR A 60 -4.80 -4.33 13.33
N MET A 61 -3.88 -3.89 12.46
CA MET A 61 -2.80 -4.71 11.91
C MET A 61 -1.41 -4.22 12.35
N GLU A 62 -1.31 -3.53 13.49
CA GLU A 62 -0.03 -3.08 14.06
C GLU A 62 0.96 -4.24 14.24
N SER A 63 0.51 -5.46 14.54
CA SER A 63 1.36 -6.65 14.61
C SER A 63 2.07 -6.99 13.30
N ASN A 64 1.46 -6.64 12.16
CA ASN A 64 1.95 -6.98 10.84
C ASN A 64 2.82 -5.86 10.26
N TYR A 65 2.38 -4.61 10.47
CA TYR A 65 2.98 -3.44 9.81
C TYR A 65 3.68 -2.48 10.78
N GLY A 66 3.56 -2.66 12.09
CA GLY A 66 3.96 -1.67 13.08
C GLY A 66 3.01 -0.48 13.15
N LYS A 67 3.40 0.54 13.91
CA LYS A 67 2.70 1.84 13.96
C LYS A 67 3.05 2.64 12.73
N ILE A 68 2.05 3.08 11.99
CA ILE A 68 2.27 3.76 10.72
C ILE A 68 2.50 5.25 10.97
N GLY A 69 3.61 5.78 10.50
CA GLY A 69 3.93 7.21 10.56
C GLY A 69 3.50 7.91 9.27
N ILE A 70 2.84 9.05 9.41
CA ILE A 70 2.52 9.95 8.30
C ILE A 70 3.02 11.36 8.58
N TYR A 71 3.43 12.06 7.53
CA TYR A 71 3.67 13.50 7.61
C TYR A 71 2.36 14.27 7.57
N ILE A 72 2.25 15.32 8.38
CA ILE A 72 1.06 16.16 8.42
C ILE A 72 1.38 17.66 8.44
N LYS A 73 0.52 18.44 7.79
CA LYS A 73 0.43 19.89 7.95
C LYS A 73 -1.00 20.20 8.39
N GLY A 74 -1.19 20.76 9.59
CA GLY A 74 -2.53 21.04 10.13
C GLY A 74 -3.18 19.85 10.83
N GLU A 75 -4.50 19.73 10.76
CA GLU A 75 -5.31 18.73 11.49
C GLU A 75 -5.38 17.36 10.80
N LEU A 76 -5.51 16.30 11.59
CA LEU A 76 -5.72 14.93 11.09
C LEU A 76 -7.18 14.77 10.68
N LYS A 77 -7.40 14.32 9.43
CA LYS A 77 -8.72 14.14 8.82
C LYS A 77 -9.11 12.65 8.68
N LEU A 78 -8.56 11.80 9.54
CA LEU A 78 -8.91 10.38 9.61
C LEU A 78 -9.78 10.14 10.84
N ASN A 79 -10.78 9.28 10.69
CA ASN A 79 -11.67 8.92 11.77
C ASN A 79 -11.23 7.62 12.44
N ILE A 80 -11.48 7.49 13.74
CA ILE A 80 -11.32 6.20 14.43
C ILE A 80 -12.23 5.15 13.77
N ASN A 81 -11.74 3.92 13.68
CA ASN A 81 -12.31 2.77 12.96
C ASN A 81 -12.32 2.87 11.43
N GLU A 82 -11.76 3.92 10.84
CA GLU A 82 -11.66 4.04 9.39
C GLU A 82 -10.68 3.02 8.80
N ARG A 83 -11.04 2.42 7.66
CA ARG A 83 -10.16 1.49 6.93
C ARG A 83 -9.05 2.27 6.24
N LEU A 84 -7.81 1.87 6.51
CA LEU A 84 -6.63 2.51 5.97
C LEU A 84 -5.89 1.61 5.00
N TYR A 85 -5.28 2.25 4.01
CA TYR A 85 -4.52 1.57 2.96
C TYR A 85 -3.21 2.31 2.72
N ILE A 86 -2.15 1.56 2.42
CA ILE A 86 -0.94 2.13 1.84
C ILE A 86 -1.03 2.00 0.33
N ARG A 87 -0.84 3.12 -0.35
CA ARG A 87 -0.75 3.21 -1.81
C ARG A 87 0.67 3.57 -2.21
N ARG A 88 1.24 2.82 -3.15
CA ARG A 88 2.45 3.23 -3.88
C ARG A 88 2.07 3.78 -5.25
N ILE A 89 2.77 4.83 -5.65
CA ILE A 89 2.60 5.50 -6.93
C ILE A 89 3.97 5.54 -7.59
N HIS A 90 4.05 5.01 -8.81
CA HIS A 90 5.22 5.14 -9.65
C HIS A 90 5.17 6.47 -10.40
N SER A 91 6.30 7.17 -10.49
CA SER A 91 6.42 8.38 -11.28
C SER A 91 7.20 8.09 -12.55
N ASP A 92 6.51 8.04 -13.69
CA ASP A 92 7.09 7.81 -15.03
C ASP A 92 7.78 9.07 -15.61
N ASN A 93 8.50 9.82 -14.77
CA ASN A 93 9.23 11.00 -15.24
C ASN A 93 10.55 10.57 -15.92
N PRO A 94 10.85 11.03 -17.14
CA PRO A 94 12.04 10.59 -17.86
C PRO A 94 13.32 10.96 -17.08
N GLY A 95 14.06 9.92 -16.64
CA GLY A 95 15.34 10.05 -15.94
C GLY A 95 15.28 9.90 -14.41
N ILE A 96 14.10 9.76 -13.80
CA ILE A 96 13.96 9.55 -12.35
C ILE A 96 12.90 8.47 -12.11
N ASP A 97 13.34 7.23 -11.91
CA ASP A 97 12.49 6.14 -11.43
C ASP A 97 12.33 6.26 -9.91
N GLN A 98 11.15 6.71 -9.45
CA GLN A 98 10.89 6.90 -8.03
C GLN A 98 9.49 6.45 -7.62
N TRP A 99 9.45 5.60 -6.61
CA TRP A 99 8.22 5.24 -5.90
C TRP A 99 7.90 6.26 -4.80
N SER A 100 6.65 6.71 -4.79
CA SER A 100 6.08 7.52 -3.71
C SER A 100 5.04 6.71 -2.94
N TYR A 101 5.02 6.85 -1.62
CA TYR A 101 4.17 6.07 -0.73
C TYR A 101 3.25 6.98 0.06
N PHE A 102 1.97 6.60 0.13
CA PHE A 102 0.93 7.35 0.79
C PHE A 102 0.08 6.43 1.65
N LEU A 103 -0.36 6.92 2.80
CA LEU A 103 -1.49 6.35 3.51
C LEU A 103 -2.77 7.02 3.01
N GLU A 104 -3.83 6.27 2.81
CA GLU A 104 -5.12 6.80 2.37
C GLU A 104 -6.31 6.21 3.11
N SER A 105 -7.37 7.02 3.19
CA SER A 105 -8.70 6.63 3.65
C SER A 105 -9.33 5.57 2.75
N ASN A 106 -10.42 4.96 3.22
CA ASN A 106 -11.15 3.92 2.50
C ASN A 106 -11.54 4.34 1.06
N ASN A 107 -12.00 5.57 0.89
CA ASN A 107 -12.41 6.16 -0.39
C ASN A 107 -11.27 6.87 -1.15
N GLY A 108 -10.08 7.01 -0.56
CA GLY A 108 -8.94 7.70 -1.17
C GLY A 108 -9.02 9.23 -1.21
N GLU A 109 -10.08 9.83 -0.65
CA GLU A 109 -10.25 11.30 -0.60
C GLU A 109 -9.25 11.97 0.33
N VAL A 110 -8.86 11.28 1.40
CA VAL A 110 -7.86 11.73 2.36
C VAL A 110 -6.61 10.89 2.18
N TYR A 111 -5.48 11.54 1.93
CA TYR A 111 -4.19 10.86 1.82
C TYR A 111 -3.07 11.70 2.42
N TYR A 112 -2.09 10.99 2.98
CA TYR A 112 -0.91 11.57 3.62
C TYR A 112 0.34 10.89 3.11
N ARG A 113 1.44 11.64 2.95
CA ARG A 113 2.74 11.06 2.61
C ARG A 113 3.19 10.16 3.76
N LEU A 114 3.61 8.93 3.43
CA LEU A 114 4.12 8.00 4.41
C LEU A 114 5.48 8.49 4.92
N HIS A 115 5.66 8.48 6.24
CA HIS A 115 6.95 8.68 6.89
C HIS A 115 7.70 7.34 7.04
N GLY A 116 6.98 6.28 7.43
CA GLY A 116 7.52 4.95 7.66
C GLY A 116 6.62 4.15 8.58
N ALA A 117 7.14 3.07 9.18
CA ALA A 117 6.47 2.39 10.27
C ALA A 117 7.42 2.07 11.42
N LEU A 118 6.94 2.13 12.66
CA LEU A 118 7.70 1.74 13.84
C LEU A 118 7.25 0.36 14.31
N ARG A 119 8.19 -0.58 14.32
CA ARG A 119 7.98 -1.91 14.88
C ARG A 119 8.96 -2.12 16.01
N GLU A 120 8.43 -2.14 17.23
CA GLU A 120 9.23 -2.19 18.46
C GLU A 120 10.20 -1.00 18.57
N GLN A 121 11.43 -1.16 18.10
CA GLN A 121 12.49 -0.14 18.08
C GLN A 121 13.02 0.16 16.67
N ASP A 122 12.60 -0.61 15.67
CA ASP A 122 13.05 -0.45 14.29
C ASP A 122 12.09 0.43 13.48
N VAL A 123 12.68 1.32 12.68
CA VAL A 123 11.98 2.15 11.71
C VAL A 123 12.03 1.44 10.36
N LEU A 124 10.87 0.96 9.91
CA LEU A 124 10.68 0.42 8.57
C LEU A 124 10.44 1.54 7.57
N PHE A 125 11.21 1.53 6.48
CA PHE A 125 11.01 2.47 5.39
C PHE A 125 9.75 2.11 4.60
N PRO A 126 9.05 3.10 4.00
CA PRO A 126 7.83 2.85 3.23
C PRO A 126 7.93 1.76 2.16
N LYS A 127 9.11 1.62 1.54
CA LYS A 127 9.39 0.59 0.52
C LYS A 127 9.34 -0.84 1.06
N GLU A 128 9.62 -1.05 2.34
CA GLU A 128 9.68 -2.37 2.99
C GLU A 128 8.30 -2.88 3.41
N LEU A 129 7.27 -2.03 3.31
CA LEU A 129 5.88 -2.41 3.56
C LEU A 129 5.21 -3.07 2.35
N PHE A 130 5.92 -3.18 1.23
CA PHE A 130 5.51 -3.88 0.00
C PHE A 130 6.39 -5.10 -0.23
#